data_AF-A0A3M2V844-F1
#
_entry.id   AF-A0A3M2V844-F1
#
_cell.length_a   1.000
_cell.length_b   1.000
_cell.length_c   1.000
_cell.angle_alpha   90.00
_cell.angle_beta   90.00
_cell.angle_gamma   90.00
#
_symmetry.space_group_name_H-M   'P 1'
#
loop_
_entity.id
_entity.type
_entity.pdbx_description
1 polymer ?
#
loop_
_entity_poly.entity_id
_entity_poly.type
_entity_poly.pdbx_seq_one_letter_code
_entity_poly.pdbx_strand_id
1 'polypeptide(L)'
;MRRSTRSLLLLIALVPLAGLFMLANERYRYVERVLFDWQVFWQSDSLEAIGLDQYRAVTEGQVINGLEDDVSGLSFDPDRKSLFTVTNQNPELVELSLDGRVL
;
A
#
# COMPACT_ATOMS: atom_id res chain seq x y z
N MET A 1 -38.95 10.03 33.92
CA MET A 1 -38.40 11.12 33.07
C MET A 1 -36.86 11.22 33.03
N ARG A 2 -36.07 10.77 34.02
CA ARG A 2 -34.59 10.89 34.02
C ARG A 2 -33.80 9.99 33.05
N ARG A 3 -34.39 8.90 32.53
CA ARG A 3 -33.71 7.98 31.58
C ARG A 3 -33.58 8.56 30.17
N SER A 4 -34.55 9.36 29.73
CA SER A 4 -34.61 9.92 28.37
C SER A 4 -33.58 11.03 28.16
N THR A 5 -33.33 11.88 29.16
CA THR A 5 -32.33 12.97 29.04
C THR A 5 -30.90 12.46 28.95
N ARG A 6 -30.56 11.37 29.66
CA ARG A 6 -29.25 10.71 29.54
C ARG A 6 -29.07 10.08 28.16
N SER A 7 -30.12 9.45 27.63
CA SER A 7 -30.10 8.91 26.26
C SER A 7 -29.95 10.01 25.23
N LEU A 8 -30.58 11.16 25.43
CA LEU A 8 -30.49 12.31 24.52
C LEU A 8 -29.08 12.92 24.53
N LEU A 9 -28.48 13.09 25.71
CA LEU A 9 -27.10 13.58 25.84
C LEU A 9 -26.09 12.61 25.22
N LEU A 10 -26.29 11.30 25.39
CA LEU A 10 -25.47 10.29 24.74
C LEU A 10 -25.58 10.40 23.22
N LEU A 11 -26.79 10.52 22.66
CA LEU A 11 -26.99 10.67 21.21
C LEU A 11 -26.31 11.94 20.67
N ILE A 12 -26.44 13.07 21.37
CA ILE A 12 -25.82 14.34 20.98
C ILE A 12 -24.30 14.24 20.96
N ALA A 13 -23.69 13.40 21.80
CA ALA A 13 -22.24 13.15 21.78
C ALA A 13 -21.82 12.11 20.72
N LEU A 14 -22.64 11.07 20.51
CA LEU A 14 -22.29 9.93 19.65
C LEU A 14 -22.40 10.27 18.16
N VAL A 15 -23.38 11.09 17.77
CA VAL A 15 -23.56 11.52 16.37
C VAL A 15 -22.37 12.31 15.83
N PRO A 16 -21.87 13.39 16.48
CA PRO A 16 -20.70 14.10 15.99
C PRO A 16 -19.44 13.25 16.06
N LEU A 17 -19.31 12.35 17.05
CA LEU A 17 -18.18 11.42 17.12
C LEU A 17 -18.18 10.43 15.94
N ALA A 18 -19.35 9.90 15.58
CA ALA A 18 -19.49 9.04 14.40
C ALA A 18 -19.20 9.81 13.10
N GLY A 19 -19.63 11.08 13.01
CA GLY A 19 -19.31 11.95 11.88
C GLY A 19 -17.80 12.23 11.75
N LEU A 20 -17.13 12.53 12.87
CA LEU A 20 -15.67 12.70 12.90
C LEU A 20 -14.95 11.41 12.52
N PHE A 21 -15.43 10.26 13.01
CA PHE A 21 -14.87 8.97 12.64
C PHE A 21 -15.03 8.68 11.15
N MET A 22 -16.19 8.96 10.55
CA MET A 22 -16.40 8.80 9.11
C MET A 22 -15.45 9.68 8.29
N LEU A 23 -15.32 10.96 8.65
CA LEU A 23 -14.38 11.88 7.99
C LEU A 23 -12.92 11.42 8.13
N ALA A 24 -12.55 10.91 9.30
CA ALA A 24 -11.22 10.37 9.53
C ALA A 24 -11.01 9.07 8.73
N ASN A 25 -12.02 8.22 8.59
CA ASN A 25 -11.93 6.98 7.84
C ASN A 25 -11.69 7.23 6.34
N GLU A 26 -12.29 8.26 5.74
CA GLU A 26 -12.01 8.60 4.32
C GLU A 26 -10.53 8.90 4.06
N ARG A 27 -9.83 9.51 5.03
CA ARG A 27 -8.42 9.88 4.89
C ARG A 27 -7.47 8.74 5.23
N TYR A 28 -7.75 8.03 6.31
CA TYR A 28 -6.81 7.07 6.90
C TYR A 28 -7.19 5.61 6.67
N ARG A 29 -8.40 5.34 6.18
CA ARG A 29 -8.91 3.99 5.85
C ARG A 29 -8.79 3.00 7.01
N TYR A 30 -9.15 3.44 8.22
CA TYR A 30 -9.00 2.65 9.46
C TYR A 30 -9.81 1.35 9.42
N VAL A 31 -11.04 1.41 8.92
CA VAL A 31 -11.91 0.23 8.82
C VAL A 31 -11.30 -0.78 7.85
N GLU A 32 -10.87 -0.34 6.67
CA GLU A 32 -10.23 -1.19 5.67
C GLU A 32 -8.94 -1.80 6.21
N ARG A 33 -8.13 -1.01 6.91
CA ARG A 33 -6.89 -1.46 7.55
C ARG A 33 -7.16 -2.57 8.56
N VAL A 34 -8.08 -2.35 9.52
CA VAL A 34 -8.39 -3.33 10.56
C VAL A 34 -9.02 -4.59 9.97
N LEU A 35 -9.93 -4.44 9.00
CA LEU A 35 -10.53 -5.59 8.31
C LEU A 35 -9.49 -6.39 7.53
N PHE A 36 -8.57 -5.72 6.83
CA PHE A 36 -7.46 -6.36 6.12
C PHE A 36 -6.54 -7.10 7.09
N ASP A 37 -6.10 -6.43 8.16
CA ASP A 37 -5.23 -7.03 9.17
C ASP A 37 -5.91 -8.24 9.84
N TRP A 38 -7.22 -8.17 10.11
CA TRP A 38 -8.00 -9.30 10.62
C TRP A 38 -8.07 -10.45 9.60
N GLN A 39 -8.30 -10.17 8.32
CA GLN A 39 -8.31 -11.17 7.27
C GLN A 39 -6.96 -11.87 7.14
N VAL A 40 -5.86 -11.10 7.09
CA VAL A 40 -4.49 -11.62 7.01
C VAL A 40 -4.12 -12.41 8.26
N PHE A 41 -4.52 -11.95 9.45
CA PHE A 41 -4.22 -12.64 10.70
C PHE A 41 -4.78 -14.07 10.75
N TRP A 42 -5.97 -14.29 10.19
CA TRP A 42 -6.59 -15.62 10.11
C TRP A 42 -6.15 -16.42 8.90
N GLN A 43 -5.46 -15.78 7.95
CA GLN A 43 -4.85 -16.46 6.81
C GLN A 43 -3.50 -17.02 7.28
N SER A 44 -3.43 -18.34 7.49
CA SER A 44 -2.14 -19.03 7.62
C SER A 44 -1.31 -18.74 6.38
N ASP A 45 0.02 -18.52 6.52
CA ASP A 45 0.97 -18.40 5.41
C ASP A 45 0.57 -19.34 4.28
N SER A 46 -0.14 -18.82 3.29
CA SER A 46 -0.60 -19.66 2.20
C SER A 46 0.66 -20.08 1.46
N LEU A 47 0.80 -21.37 1.15
CA LEU A 47 1.95 -21.88 0.40
C LEU A 47 2.17 -21.15 -0.95
N GLU A 48 1.16 -20.42 -1.42
CA GLU A 48 1.16 -19.60 -2.64
C GLU A 48 1.64 -18.14 -2.44
N ALA A 49 1.76 -17.67 -1.19
CA ALA A 49 2.27 -16.32 -0.92
C ALA A 49 3.79 -16.31 -0.90
N ILE A 50 4.40 -15.24 -1.42
CA ILE A 50 5.87 -15.10 -1.49
C ILE A 50 6.50 -14.91 -0.09
N GLY A 51 5.73 -14.61 0.95
CA GLY A 51 6.25 -14.45 2.32
C GLY A 51 7.18 -13.24 2.44
N LEU A 52 6.74 -12.06 1.97
CA LEU A 52 7.57 -10.85 1.88
C LEU A 52 8.12 -10.37 3.24
N ASP A 53 7.49 -10.75 4.36
CA ASP A 53 7.98 -10.50 5.72
C ASP A 53 9.32 -11.18 6.01
N GLN A 54 9.66 -12.24 5.28
CA GLN A 54 10.93 -12.96 5.34
C GLN A 54 12.02 -12.29 4.48
N TYR A 55 11.65 -11.29 3.68
CA TYR A 55 12.57 -10.56 2.81
C TYR A 55 12.82 -9.16 3.36
N ARG A 56 13.99 -8.61 2.99
CA ARG A 56 14.33 -7.21 3.26
C ARG A 56 14.74 -6.57 1.95
N ALA A 57 14.17 -5.40 1.67
CA ALA A 57 14.63 -4.58 0.56
C ALA A 57 16.11 -4.21 0.77
N VAL A 58 16.97 -4.58 -0.18
CA VAL A 58 18.38 -4.20 -0.19
C VAL A 58 18.56 -2.84 -0.84
N THR A 59 17.73 -2.53 -1.83
CA THR A 59 17.67 -1.24 -2.53
C THR A 59 16.26 -0.68 -2.38
N GLU A 60 16.13 0.48 -1.76
CA GLU A 60 14.83 1.13 -1.53
C GLU A 60 14.94 2.61 -1.91
N GLY A 61 13.94 3.13 -2.64
CA GLY A 61 13.87 4.55 -3.01
C GLY A 61 15.01 5.05 -3.91
N GLN A 62 15.66 4.17 -4.68
CA GLN A 62 16.73 4.55 -5.59
C GLN A 62 16.19 5.34 -6.78
N VAL A 63 16.76 6.52 -7.03
CA VAL A 63 16.43 7.34 -8.20
C VAL A 63 17.09 6.74 -9.44
N ILE A 64 16.29 6.49 -10.49
CA ILE A 64 16.76 6.02 -11.79
C ILE A 64 17.15 7.25 -12.62
N ASN A 65 18.43 7.58 -12.62
CA ASN A 65 18.94 8.74 -13.36
C ASN A 65 18.74 8.56 -14.87
N GLY A 66 18.26 9.59 -15.54
CA GLY A 66 17.98 9.57 -16.99
C GLY A 66 16.58 9.10 -17.36
N LEU A 67 15.72 8.78 -16.38
CA LEU A 67 14.33 8.41 -16.59
C LEU A 67 13.42 9.39 -15.83
N GLU A 68 12.79 10.31 -16.57
CA GLU A 68 11.92 11.36 -15.99
C GLU A 68 10.46 10.91 -15.88
N ASP A 69 10.04 9.95 -16.71
CA ASP A 69 8.68 9.42 -16.73
C ASP A 69 8.47 8.34 -15.65
N ASP A 70 7.24 8.25 -15.14
CA ASP A 70 6.85 7.21 -14.20
C ASP A 70 7.00 5.80 -14.80
N VAL A 71 7.68 4.94 -14.05
CA VAL A 71 7.87 3.54 -14.41
C VAL A 71 6.79 2.62 -13.84
N SER A 72 6.56 1.51 -14.55
CA SER A 72 5.64 0.45 -14.16
C SER A 72 6.20 -0.91 -14.55
N GLY A 73 5.99 -1.88 -13.65
CA GLY A 73 6.51 -3.24 -13.81
C GLY A 73 8.01 -3.35 -13.56
N LEU A 74 8.44 -4.53 -13.13
CA LEU A 74 9.86 -4.86 -12.99
C LEU A 74 10.03 -6.35 -13.23
N SER A 75 10.83 -6.73 -14.22
CA SER A 75 11.11 -8.12 -14.55
C SER A 75 12.61 -8.38 -14.57
N PHE A 76 13.04 -9.49 -14.00
CA PHE A 76 14.46 -9.87 -13.95
C PHE A 76 14.83 -10.78 -15.12
N ASP A 77 15.90 -10.43 -15.84
CA ASP A 77 16.55 -11.28 -16.85
C ASP A 77 17.73 -12.03 -16.21
N PRO A 78 17.64 -13.37 -16.02
CA PRO A 78 18.70 -14.15 -15.38
C PRO A 78 19.95 -14.32 -16.24
N ASP A 79 19.83 -14.24 -17.57
CA ASP A 79 20.95 -14.45 -18.49
C ASP A 79 21.84 -13.19 -18.52
N ARG A 80 21.21 -12.01 -18.58
CA ARG A 80 21.91 -10.72 -18.60
C ARG A 80 22.20 -10.16 -17.21
N LYS A 81 21.51 -10.66 -16.18
CA LYS A 81 21.52 -10.11 -14.82
C LYS A 81 21.13 -8.63 -14.80
N SER A 82 20.04 -8.32 -15.50
CA SER A 82 19.47 -6.99 -15.61
C SER A 82 17.98 -7.01 -15.26
N LEU A 83 17.39 -5.81 -15.11
CA LEU A 83 15.98 -5.60 -14.87
C LEU A 83 15.37 -4.90 -16.08
N PHE A 84 14.14 -5.24 -16.43
CA PHE A 84 13.36 -4.54 -17.43
C PHE A 84 12.17 -3.84 -16.78
N THR A 85 11.94 -2.59 -17.18
CA THR A 85 10.80 -1.77 -16.78
C THR A 85 10.17 -1.12 -18.00
N VAL A 86 8.91 -0.69 -17.87
CA VAL A 86 8.26 0.16 -18.89
C VAL A 86 7.87 1.51 -18.30
N THR A 87 7.86 2.55 -19.10
CA THR A 87 7.32 3.87 -18.74
C THR A 87 5.82 3.96 -19.04
N ASN A 88 5.09 4.78 -18.27
CA ASN A 88 3.64 4.90 -18.39
C ASN A 88 3.18 5.74 -19.59
N GLN A 89 3.55 7.03 -19.64
CA GLN A 89 2.96 7.98 -20.60
C GLN A 89 3.50 7.80 -22.02
N ASN A 90 4.82 7.71 -22.17
CA ASN A 90 5.49 7.44 -23.43
C ASN A 90 6.10 6.04 -23.33
N PRO A 91 5.44 4.98 -23.82
CA PRO A 91 5.86 3.61 -23.54
C PRO A 91 7.22 3.31 -24.16
N GLU A 92 8.22 3.20 -23.28
CA GLU A 92 9.59 2.83 -23.58
C GLU A 92 9.96 1.62 -22.75
N LEU A 93 10.62 0.65 -23.38
CA LEU A 93 11.21 -0.49 -22.67
C LEU A 93 12.62 -0.10 -22.26
N VAL A 94 12.87 -0.06 -20.95
CA VAL A 94 14.15 0.35 -20.39
C VAL A 94 14.80 -0.85 -19.70
N GLU A 95 16.06 -1.10 -20.04
CA GLU A 95 16.91 -2.07 -19.34
C GLU A 95 17.70 -1.34 -18.23
N LEU A 96 17.71 -1.93 -17.04
CA LEU A 96 18.38 -1.41 -15.86
C LEU A 96 19.38 -2.44 -15.33
N SER A 97 20.46 -1.98 -14.73
CA SER A 97 21.30 -2.79 -13.87
C SER A 97 20.58 -3.16 -12.56
N LEU A 98 21.10 -4.16 -11.84
CA LEU A 98 20.56 -4.56 -10.53
C LEU A 98 20.67 -3.47 -9.45
N ASP A 99 21.53 -2.46 -9.66
CA ASP A 99 21.68 -1.29 -8.79
C ASP A 99 20.91 -0.04 -9.28
N GLY A 100 20.04 -0.20 -10.29
CA GLY A 100 19.09 0.83 -10.71
C GLY A 100 19.66 1.89 -11.65
N ARG A 101 20.66 1.54 -12.48
CA ARG A 101 21.21 2.41 -13.54
C ARG A 101 20.69 1.97 -14.90
N VAL A 102 20.36 2.92 -15.76
CA VAL A 102 19.98 2.65 -17.16
C VAL A 102 21.20 2.07 -17.93
N LEU A 103 20.96 1.05 -18.75
CA LEU A 103 21.95 0.37 -19.58
C LEU A 103 21.83 0.72 -21.07
#